data_AF-A0AAV6BPT4-F1
#
_entry.id   AF-A0AAV6BPT4-F1
#
_cell.length_a   1.000
_cell.length_b   1.000
_cell.length_c   1.000
_cell.angle_alpha   90.00
_cell.angle_beta   90.00
_cell.angle_gamma   90.00
#
_symmetry.space_group_name_H-M   'P 1'
#
loop_
_entity.id
_entity.type
_entity.pdbx_description
1 polymer ?
#
loop_
_entity_poly.entity_id
_entity_poly.type
_entity_poly.pdbx_seq_one_letter_code
_entity_poly.pdbx_strand_id
1 'polypeptide(L)'
;MNTVINAERTRRDIVVIGASAGGVPALRELFAKLPSDLEAAIAVVLHRSPVAETRLASVLGWRSALPVSEAVDAMPFQRGNVYVAPRDQPLAVDAATLRLSRGPKEHHTRPAIDPLFRSAATSNGKRVVGILLSGTGDDGVSGLIAITAGGGLSLVQDPSEAAYPQMPRTA
;
A
#
# COMPACT_ATOMS: atom_id res chain seq x y z
N MET A 1 14.95 4.49 -21.39
CA MET A 1 15.37 3.08 -21.46
C MET A 1 14.17 2.24 -21.05
N ASN A 2 13.79 1.20 -21.80
CA ASN A 2 12.72 0.28 -21.38
C ASN A 2 13.26 -0.63 -20.28
N THR A 3 13.03 -0.27 -19.02
CA THR A 3 13.39 -1.12 -17.88
C THR A 3 12.47 -2.32 -17.83
N VAL A 4 13.03 -3.52 -17.98
CA VAL A 4 12.27 -4.77 -17.81
C VAL A 4 12.12 -5.04 -16.30
N ILE A 5 10.98 -4.66 -15.74
CA ILE A 5 10.68 -4.73 -14.30
C ILE A 5 10.42 -6.15 -13.76
N ASN A 6 10.28 -7.17 -14.63
CA ASN A 6 10.01 -8.55 -14.22
C ASN A 6 10.70 -9.59 -15.12
N ALA A 7 12.01 -9.45 -15.34
CA ALA A 7 12.79 -10.35 -16.21
C ALA A 7 12.72 -11.82 -15.75
N GLU A 8 12.70 -12.07 -14.45
CA GLU A 8 12.65 -13.42 -13.87
C GLU A 8 11.26 -14.06 -13.92
N ARG A 9 10.23 -13.36 -14.43
CA ARG A 9 8.83 -13.81 -14.47
C ARG A 9 8.32 -14.26 -13.08
N THR A 10 8.86 -13.67 -12.02
CA THR A 10 8.41 -13.96 -10.66
C THR A 10 6.96 -13.50 -10.52
N ARG A 11 6.11 -14.38 -9.98
CA ARG A 11 4.72 -14.07 -9.67
C ARG A 11 4.70 -13.05 -8.54
N ARG A 12 4.34 -11.81 -8.88
CA ARG A 12 4.22 -10.70 -7.92
C ARG A 12 2.76 -10.33 -7.78
N ASP A 13 2.16 -10.79 -6.70
CA ASP A 13 0.72 -10.78 -6.51
C ASP A 13 0.26 -10.31 -5.14
N ILE A 14 1.21 -9.86 -4.33
CA ILE A 14 0.99 -9.19 -3.08
C ILE A 14 1.42 -7.75 -3.29
N VAL A 15 0.46 -6.83 -3.34
CA VAL A 15 0.75 -5.40 -3.54
C VAL A 15 0.41 -4.66 -2.27
N VAL A 16 1.37 -3.90 -1.75
CA VAL A 16 1.18 -3.03 -0.59
C VAL A 16 1.46 -1.60 -1.00
N ILE A 17 0.55 -0.69 -0.67
CA ILE A 17 0.59 0.71 -1.12
C ILE A 17 0.54 1.64 0.09
N GLY A 18 1.46 2.60 0.14
CA GLY A 18 1.55 3.63 1.17
C GLY A 18 1.38 5.02 0.57
N ALA A 19 0.61 5.88 1.22
CA ALA A 19 0.44 7.26 0.80
C ALA A 19 0.06 8.17 2.00
N SER A 20 0.21 9.49 1.82
CA SER A 20 -0.13 10.48 2.84
C SER A 20 -0.77 11.72 2.18
N ALA A 21 -0.20 12.91 2.39
CA ALA A 21 -0.63 14.16 1.74
C ALA A 21 -0.64 14.00 0.20
N GLY A 22 -1.77 14.31 -0.44
CA GLY A 22 -1.96 14.08 -1.87
C GLY A 22 -2.19 12.61 -2.27
N GLY A 23 -2.30 11.69 -1.30
CA GLY A 23 -2.45 10.26 -1.56
C GLY A 23 -3.79 9.86 -2.18
N VAL A 24 -4.90 10.53 -1.80
CA VAL A 24 -6.24 10.23 -2.37
C VAL A 24 -6.28 10.42 -3.89
N PRO A 25 -5.89 11.57 -4.48
CA PRO A 25 -5.88 11.71 -5.93
C PRO A 25 -4.91 10.73 -6.61
N ALA A 26 -3.73 10.49 -6.04
CA ALA A 26 -2.75 9.53 -6.58
C ALA A 26 -3.32 8.09 -6.62
N LEU A 27 -3.94 7.63 -5.52
CA LEU A 27 -4.58 6.31 -5.45
C LEU A 27 -5.75 6.20 -6.45
N ARG A 28 -6.57 7.25 -6.58
CA ARG A 28 -7.69 7.25 -7.55
C ARG A 28 -7.20 7.15 -8.99
N GLU A 29 -6.11 7.85 -9.32
CA GLU A 29 -5.52 7.76 -10.65
C GLU A 29 -4.95 6.37 -10.92
N LEU A 30 -4.23 5.79 -9.95
CA LEU A 30 -3.70 4.44 -10.06
C LEU A 30 -4.83 3.41 -10.25
N PHE A 31 -5.84 3.43 -9.38
CA PHE A 31 -6.92 2.45 -9.40
C PHE A 31 -7.82 2.54 -10.63
N ALA A 32 -7.96 3.75 -11.22
CA ALA A 32 -8.67 3.93 -12.48
C ALA A 32 -8.00 3.23 -13.67
N LYS A 33 -6.71 2.88 -13.55
CA LYS A 33 -5.93 2.22 -14.61
C LYS A 33 -5.76 0.71 -14.36
N LEU A 34 -6.22 0.18 -13.21
CA LEU A 34 -6.11 -1.23 -12.90
C LEU A 34 -7.19 -2.03 -13.64
N PRO A 35 -6.84 -3.18 -14.25
CA PRO A 35 -7.81 -4.02 -14.93
C PRO A 35 -8.65 -4.82 -13.92
N SER A 36 -9.87 -5.20 -14.30
CA SER A 36 -10.80 -5.97 -13.45
C SER A 36 -10.35 -7.40 -13.16
N ASP A 37 -9.50 -7.96 -14.03
CA ASP A 37 -8.95 -9.32 -13.93
C ASP A 37 -7.54 -9.36 -13.32
N LEU A 38 -7.13 -8.27 -12.64
CA LEU A 38 -5.83 -8.22 -11.98
C LEU A 38 -5.68 -9.36 -10.97
N GLU A 39 -4.76 -10.28 -11.24
CA GLU A 39 -4.48 -11.43 -10.38
C GLU A 39 -3.58 -11.11 -9.16
N ALA A 40 -3.83 -9.97 -8.50
CA ALA A 40 -3.10 -9.52 -7.31
C ALA A 40 -4.05 -9.10 -6.18
N ALA A 41 -3.61 -9.29 -4.95
CA ALA A 41 -4.27 -8.77 -3.75
C ALA A 41 -3.60 -7.45 -3.34
N ILE A 42 -4.38 -6.41 -3.09
CA ILE A 42 -3.85 -5.06 -2.82
C ILE A 42 -4.23 -4.62 -1.41
N ALA A 43 -3.25 -4.26 -0.58
CA ALA A 43 -3.47 -3.64 0.74
C ALA A 43 -2.93 -2.20 0.75
N VAL A 44 -3.68 -1.27 1.33
CA VAL A 44 -3.41 0.17 1.24
C VAL A 44 -3.40 0.79 2.62
N VAL A 45 -2.35 1.51 2.95
CA VAL A 45 -2.31 2.45 4.07
C VAL A 45 -2.31 3.88 3.52
N LEU A 46 -3.25 4.68 3.99
CA LEU A 46 -3.30 6.13 3.75
C LEU A 46 -3.27 6.84 5.11
N HIS A 47 -2.31 7.75 5.32
CA HIS A 47 -2.33 8.63 6.50
C HIS A 47 -3.57 9.51 6.45
N ARG A 48 -4.42 9.37 7.47
CA ARG A 48 -5.67 10.13 7.60
C ARG A 48 -5.95 10.52 9.04
N SER A 49 -6.75 11.58 9.21
CA SER A 49 -7.21 12.00 10.54
C SER A 49 -7.91 10.86 11.26
N PRO A 50 -7.62 10.62 12.56
CA PRO A 50 -8.28 9.57 13.34
C PRO A 50 -9.72 9.94 13.73
N VAL A 51 -10.08 11.23 13.63
CA VAL A 51 -11.37 11.78 14.09
C VAL A 51 -12.35 12.01 12.94
N ALA A 52 -11.85 12.41 11.76
CA ALA A 52 -12.71 12.68 10.63
C ALA A 52 -13.24 11.38 10.01
N GLU A 53 -14.55 11.20 10.04
CA GLU A 53 -15.18 10.07 9.38
C GLU A 53 -15.07 10.23 7.86
N THR A 54 -14.40 9.27 7.22
CA THR A 54 -14.18 9.28 5.77
C THR A 54 -14.58 7.92 5.21
N ARG A 55 -15.44 7.93 4.17
CA ARG A 55 -15.79 6.72 3.41
C ARG A 55 -14.70 6.42 2.37
N LEU A 56 -13.47 6.21 2.84
CA LEU A 56 -12.30 6.14 1.97
C LEU A 56 -12.40 5.01 0.94
N ALA A 57 -12.82 3.81 1.37
CA ALA A 57 -13.04 2.70 0.45
C ALA A 57 -14.03 3.05 -0.68
N SER A 58 -15.14 3.73 -0.36
CA SER A 58 -16.11 4.18 -1.37
C SER A 58 -15.54 5.24 -2.31
N VAL A 59 -14.76 6.19 -1.78
CA VAL A 59 -14.10 7.24 -2.58
C VAL A 59 -13.10 6.66 -3.57
N LEU A 60 -12.31 5.68 -3.14
CA LEU A 60 -11.33 5.00 -3.98
C LEU A 60 -12.01 4.02 -4.95
N GLY A 61 -13.06 3.34 -4.51
CA GLY A 61 -13.83 2.37 -5.30
C GLY A 61 -14.59 2.99 -6.47
N TRP A 62 -14.97 4.26 -6.41
CA TRP A 62 -15.77 4.92 -7.46
C TRP A 62 -15.15 4.83 -8.87
N ARG A 63 -13.83 4.82 -8.99
CA ARG A 63 -13.13 4.69 -10.29
C ARG A 63 -12.41 3.35 -10.47
N SER A 64 -12.47 2.46 -9.49
CA SER A 64 -11.75 1.19 -9.53
C SER A 64 -12.58 0.13 -10.23
N ALA A 65 -11.96 -0.65 -11.11
CA ALA A 65 -12.56 -1.88 -11.64
C ALA A 65 -12.54 -3.02 -10.61
N LEU A 66 -11.62 -2.97 -9.64
CA LEU A 66 -11.54 -3.91 -8.53
C LEU A 66 -12.41 -3.45 -7.36
N PRO A 67 -13.08 -4.37 -6.65
CA PRO A 67 -13.77 -4.05 -5.40
C PRO A 67 -12.81 -3.48 -4.37
N VAL A 68 -13.24 -2.39 -3.73
CA VAL A 68 -12.49 -1.70 -2.67
C VAL A 68 -13.29 -1.74 -1.37
N SER A 69 -12.70 -2.29 -0.32
CA SER A 69 -13.32 -2.38 1.01
C SER A 69 -12.33 -1.98 2.10
N GLU A 70 -12.84 -1.64 3.29
CA GLU A 70 -11.97 -1.50 4.46
C GLU A 70 -11.60 -2.89 4.98
N ALA A 71 -10.35 -3.05 5.43
CA ALA A 71 -9.87 -4.30 5.99
C ALA A 71 -10.56 -4.60 7.33
N VAL A 72 -10.84 -5.89 7.56
CA VAL A 72 -11.36 -6.45 8.81
C VAL A 72 -10.31 -7.42 9.35
N ASP A 73 -10.13 -7.46 10.66
CA ASP A 73 -9.15 -8.34 11.26
C ASP A 73 -9.43 -9.81 10.91
N ALA A 74 -8.35 -10.56 10.70
CA ALA A 74 -8.36 -11.97 10.32
C ALA A 74 -9.06 -12.30 9.00
N MET A 75 -9.37 -11.32 8.15
CA MET A 75 -9.98 -11.59 6.86
C MET A 75 -8.96 -12.13 5.83
N PRO A 76 -9.41 -12.97 4.87
CA PRO A 76 -8.55 -13.42 3.78
C PRO A 76 -8.03 -12.26 2.91
N PHE A 77 -6.75 -12.31 2.56
CA PHE A 77 -6.12 -11.37 1.63
C PHE A 77 -6.17 -11.93 0.20
N GLN A 78 -7.25 -11.64 -0.52
CA GLN A 78 -7.60 -12.31 -1.77
C GLN A 78 -7.24 -11.47 -3.00
N ARG A 79 -6.86 -12.15 -4.09
CA ARG A 79 -6.61 -11.51 -5.38
C ARG A 79 -7.88 -10.87 -5.93
N GLY A 80 -7.71 -9.87 -6.79
CA GLY A 80 -8.82 -9.14 -7.40
C GLY A 80 -9.54 -8.23 -6.40
N ASN A 81 -8.93 -7.93 -5.24
CA ASN A 81 -9.51 -7.09 -4.21
C ASN A 81 -8.49 -6.04 -3.72
N VAL A 82 -9.02 -4.87 -3.35
CA VAL A 82 -8.29 -3.80 -2.68
C VAL A 82 -8.82 -3.63 -1.26
N TYR A 83 -7.94 -3.70 -0.29
CA TYR A 83 -8.24 -3.54 1.13
C TYR A 83 -7.56 -2.30 1.69
N VAL A 84 -8.35 -1.41 2.26
CA VAL A 84 -7.87 -0.16 2.84
C VAL A 84 -7.77 -0.31 4.35
N ALA A 85 -6.63 0.06 4.93
CA ALA A 85 -6.43 0.05 6.37
C ALA A 85 -7.49 0.91 7.07
N PRO A 86 -8.19 0.38 8.08
CA PRO A 86 -9.12 1.17 8.87
C PRO A 86 -8.38 2.29 9.60
N ARG A 87 -9.12 3.33 9.99
CA ARG A 87 -8.54 4.44 10.76
C ARG A 87 -8.00 3.93 12.09
N ASP A 88 -6.91 4.54 12.55
CA ASP A 88 -6.37 4.34 13.89
C ASP A 88 -6.01 2.86 14.23
N GLN A 89 -5.77 2.03 13.21
CA GLN A 89 -5.42 0.63 13.36
C GLN A 89 -4.29 0.26 12.39
N PRO A 90 -3.11 -0.18 12.87
CA PRO A 90 -2.07 -0.68 11.99
C PRO A 90 -2.57 -1.93 11.25
N LEU A 91 -2.36 -1.94 9.93
CA LEU A 91 -2.65 -3.07 9.06
C LEU A 91 -1.36 -3.82 8.78
N ALA A 92 -1.41 -5.15 8.87
CA ALA A 92 -0.33 -6.05 8.52
C ALA A 92 -0.82 -7.19 7.63
N VAL A 93 0.10 -7.78 6.88
CA VAL A 93 -0.13 -9.00 6.09
C VAL A 93 0.61 -10.16 6.74
N ASP A 94 -0.12 -11.23 7.02
CA ASP A 94 0.39 -12.51 7.50
C ASP A 94 0.03 -13.60 6.49
N ALA A 95 0.96 -13.83 5.57
CA ALA A 95 0.85 -14.74 4.44
C ALA A 95 -0.34 -14.43 3.52
N ALA A 96 -1.51 -14.99 3.81
CA ALA A 96 -2.76 -14.80 3.05
C ALA A 96 -3.88 -14.19 3.92
N THR A 97 -3.54 -13.59 5.05
CA THR A 97 -4.50 -13.02 6.01
C THR A 97 -4.14 -11.57 6.34
N LEU A 98 -5.14 -10.71 6.40
CA LEU A 98 -4.98 -9.35 6.92
C LEU A 98 -5.12 -9.36 8.44
N ARG A 99 -4.21 -8.66 9.12
CA ARG A 99 -4.20 -8.51 10.57
C ARG A 99 -4.32 -7.05 10.93
N LEU A 100 -5.24 -6.75 11.84
CA LEU A 100 -5.34 -5.45 12.48
C LEU A 100 -4.85 -5.58 13.91
N SER A 101 -4.15 -4.57 14.39
CA SER A 101 -3.68 -4.54 15.77
C SER A 101 -4.10 -3.26 16.49
N ARG A 102 -3.89 -3.23 17.80
CA ARG A 102 -3.92 -2.01 18.61
C ARG A 102 -2.50 -1.69 19.08
N GLY A 103 -1.58 -1.63 18.13
CA GLY A 103 -0.19 -1.25 18.40
C GLY A 103 -0.01 0.24 18.70
N PRO A 104 1.16 0.63 19.24
CA PRO A 104 1.53 2.03 19.36
C PRO A 104 1.57 2.72 17.99
N LYS A 105 1.56 4.05 17.98
CA LYS A 105 1.85 4.82 16.77
C LYS A 105 3.30 4.57 16.33
N GLU A 106 3.52 4.47 15.04
CA GLU A 106 4.85 4.52 14.43
C GLU A 106 4.90 5.79 13.58
N HIS A 107 6.05 6.49 13.52
CA HIS A 107 6.15 7.79 12.83
C HIS A 107 5.11 8.83 13.27
N HIS A 108 4.69 8.77 14.54
CA HIS A 108 3.61 9.58 15.13
C HIS A 108 2.23 9.45 14.45
N THR A 109 2.04 8.48 13.54
CA THR A 109 0.80 8.22 12.80
C THR A 109 0.22 6.85 13.11
N ARG A 110 -1.08 6.68 12.85
CA ARG A 110 -1.79 5.40 12.89
C ARG A 110 -3.03 5.47 11.98
N PRO A 111 -3.10 4.69 10.90
CA PRO A 111 -2.13 3.67 10.46
C PRO A 111 -0.81 4.27 9.95
N ALA A 112 0.29 3.54 10.17
CA ALA A 112 1.61 3.78 9.59
C ALA A 112 1.86 2.80 8.43
N ILE A 113 2.69 3.19 7.46
CA ILE A 113 2.94 2.44 6.21
C ILE A 113 3.95 1.31 6.46
N ASP A 114 5.02 1.60 7.20
CA ASP A 114 6.11 0.68 7.47
C ASP A 114 5.68 -0.69 8.03
N PRO A 115 4.74 -0.78 9.01
CA PRO A 115 4.23 -2.07 9.48
C PRO A 115 3.62 -2.94 8.38
N LEU A 116 2.84 -2.35 7.48
CA LEU A 116 2.24 -3.07 6.35
C LEU A 116 3.35 -3.60 5.44
N PHE A 117 4.32 -2.77 5.10
CA PHE A 117 5.38 -3.12 4.15
C PHE A 117 6.31 -4.19 4.73
N ARG A 118 6.75 -4.05 5.99
CA ARG A 118 7.61 -5.03 6.66
C ARG A 118 6.93 -6.39 6.84
N SER A 119 5.65 -6.40 7.21
CA SER A 119 4.89 -7.65 7.40
C SER A 119 4.68 -8.40 6.08
N ALA A 120 4.35 -7.69 5.00
CA ALA A 120 4.27 -8.27 3.66
C ALA A 120 5.64 -8.81 3.19
N ALA A 121 6.72 -8.03 3.36
CA ALA A 121 8.07 -8.49 3.01
C ALA A 121 8.44 -9.79 3.73
N THR A 122 8.16 -9.85 5.04
CA THR A 122 8.47 -11.01 5.88
C THR A 122 7.68 -12.25 5.48
N SER A 123 6.38 -12.09 5.21
CA SER A 123 5.48 -13.23 5.00
C SER A 123 5.34 -13.68 3.54
N ASN A 124 5.69 -12.82 2.57
CA ASN A 124 5.50 -13.10 1.14
C ASN A 124 6.76 -12.93 0.27
N GLY A 125 7.84 -12.33 0.79
CA GLY A 125 9.15 -12.23 0.13
C GLY A 125 9.08 -11.66 -1.29
N LYS A 126 9.70 -12.35 -2.24
CA LYS A 126 9.79 -11.92 -3.66
C LYS A 126 8.47 -11.71 -4.39
N ARG A 127 7.34 -12.16 -3.82
CA ARG A 127 6.00 -11.96 -4.38
C ARG A 127 5.47 -10.54 -4.14
N VAL A 128 6.13 -9.76 -3.30
CA VAL A 128 5.66 -8.44 -2.88
C VAL A 128 6.05 -7.36 -3.89
N VAL A 129 5.11 -6.46 -4.16
CA VAL A 129 5.35 -5.14 -4.73
C VAL A 129 4.98 -4.09 -3.68
N GLY A 130 5.95 -3.30 -3.25
CA GLY A 130 5.73 -2.13 -2.41
C GLY A 130 5.63 -0.88 -3.28
N ILE A 131 4.61 -0.06 -3.07
CA ILE A 131 4.40 1.18 -3.81
C ILE A 131 4.26 2.34 -2.84
N LEU A 132 5.18 3.30 -2.89
CA LEU A 132 5.11 4.53 -2.08
C LEU A 132 4.72 5.72 -2.96
N LEU A 133 3.62 6.38 -2.60
CA LEU A 133 3.04 7.49 -3.34
C LEU A 133 3.25 8.83 -2.61
N SER A 134 2.70 9.90 -3.18
CA SER A 134 2.69 11.26 -2.63
C SER A 134 2.45 11.30 -1.12
N GLY A 135 3.27 12.10 -0.44
CA GLY A 135 3.24 12.26 1.01
C GLY A 135 4.35 13.14 1.57
N THR A 136 4.29 13.36 2.88
CA THR A 136 5.31 14.05 3.68
C THR A 136 5.91 13.11 4.72
N GLY A 137 7.14 13.36 5.15
CA GLY A 137 7.88 12.48 6.07
C GLY A 137 8.56 11.31 5.35
N ASP A 138 8.90 10.27 6.10
CA ASP A 138 9.73 9.12 5.68
C ASP A 138 9.08 7.75 5.98
N ASP A 139 7.86 7.72 6.50
CA ASP A 139 7.11 6.47 6.70
C ASP A 139 6.91 5.74 5.36
N GLY A 140 7.25 4.46 5.35
CA GLY A 140 7.25 3.59 4.18
C GLY A 140 8.65 3.34 3.61
N VAL A 141 9.64 4.20 3.88
CA VAL A 141 11.01 4.05 3.37
C VAL A 141 11.68 2.80 3.93
N SER A 142 11.62 2.61 5.26
CA SER A 142 12.18 1.41 5.90
C SER A 142 11.46 0.14 5.44
N GLY A 143 10.16 0.23 5.19
CA GLY A 143 9.34 -0.82 4.61
C GLY A 143 9.76 -1.19 3.19
N LEU A 144 10.01 -0.21 2.31
CA LEU A 144 10.49 -0.45 0.95
C LEU A 144 11.89 -1.09 0.93
N ILE A 145 12.76 -0.70 1.86
CA ILE A 145 14.07 -1.34 2.06
C ILE A 145 13.87 -2.82 2.42
N ALA A 146 12.97 -3.12 3.37
CA ALA A 146 12.66 -4.49 3.76
C ALA A 146 12.08 -5.33 2.61
N ILE A 147 11.20 -4.74 1.79
CA ILE A 147 10.64 -5.39 0.59
C ILE A 147 11.76 -5.74 -0.39
N THR A 148 12.66 -4.80 -0.68
CA THR A 148 13.80 -5.02 -1.58
C THR A 148 14.75 -6.08 -1.04
N ALA A 149 15.08 -6.02 0.25
CA ALA A 149 15.92 -7.01 0.92
C ALA A 149 15.31 -8.42 0.90
N GLY A 150 13.97 -8.52 0.92
CA GLY A 150 13.23 -9.78 0.76
C GLY A 150 13.09 -10.27 -0.70
N GLY A 151 13.71 -9.60 -1.66
CA GLY A 151 13.63 -9.91 -3.10
C GLY A 151 12.34 -9.41 -3.78
N GLY A 152 11.53 -8.62 -3.08
CA GLY A 152 10.35 -7.95 -3.62
C GLY A 152 10.73 -6.78 -4.53
N LEU A 153 9.71 -6.13 -5.09
CA LEU A 153 9.89 -4.96 -5.95
C LEU A 153 9.37 -3.71 -5.24
N SER A 154 10.23 -2.71 -5.08
CA SER A 154 9.85 -1.40 -4.55
C SER A 154 9.68 -0.41 -5.68
N LEU A 155 8.54 0.28 -5.70
CA LEU A 155 8.19 1.32 -6.66
C LEU A 155 7.86 2.60 -5.90
N VAL A 156 8.31 3.72 -6.44
CA VAL A 156 8.10 5.05 -5.85
C VAL A 156 7.48 5.94 -6.93
N GLN A 157 6.46 6.71 -6.56
CA GLN A 157 5.92 7.73 -7.47
C GLN A 157 7.03 8.71 -7.85
N ASP A 158 7.13 9.08 -9.14
CA ASP A 158 8.10 10.10 -9.54
C ASP A 158 7.89 11.38 -8.72
N PRO A 159 8.91 11.89 -8.00
CA PRO A 159 8.79 13.11 -7.21
C PRO A 159 8.35 14.36 -7.98
N SER A 160 8.48 14.38 -9.31
CA SER A 160 8.00 15.49 -10.14
C SER A 160 6.49 15.42 -10.41
N GLU A 161 5.88 14.24 -10.27
CA GLU A 161 4.44 14.00 -10.43
C GLU A 161 3.68 14.01 -9.10
N ALA A 162 4.39 13.91 -7.97
CA ALA A 162 3.80 13.87 -6.64
C ALA A 162 3.39 15.28 -6.17
N ALA A 163 2.12 15.43 -5.76
CA ALA A 163 1.62 16.68 -5.15
C ALA A 163 2.41 17.06 -3.88
N TYR A 164 2.83 16.06 -3.11
CA TYR A 164 3.72 16.20 -1.97
C TYR A 164 4.91 15.25 -2.19
N PRO A 165 6.06 15.77 -2.64
CA PRO A 165 7.13 14.92 -3.13
C PRO A 165 8.10 14.48 -2.06
N GLN A 166 7.98 14.94 -0.81
CA GLN A 166 8.99 14.69 0.22
C GLN A 166 9.14 13.18 0.52
N MET A 167 8.03 12.47 0.73
CA MET A 167 8.07 11.03 1.00
C MET A 167 8.63 10.24 -0.19
N PRO A 168 8.17 10.44 -1.44
CA PRO A 168 8.82 9.86 -2.62
C PRO A 168 10.31 10.22 -2.80
N ARG A 169 10.74 11.45 -2.49
CA ARG A 169 12.16 11.86 -2.60
C ARG A 169 13.08 11.18 -1.58
N THR A 170 12.51 10.74 -0.47
CA THR A 170 13.27 10.13 0.63
C THR A 170 13.48 8.63 0.42
N ALA A 171 12.66 8.01 -0.44
CA ALA A 171 12.63 6.56 -0.70
C ALA A 171 13.65 6.09 -1.73
#